data_AF-A0A109W9E2-F1
#
_entry.id   AF-A0A109W9E2-F1
#
_cell.length_a   1.000
_cell.length_b   1.000
_cell.length_c   1.000
_cell.angle_alpha   90.00
_cell.angle_beta   90.00
_cell.angle_gamma   90.00
#
_symmetry.space_group_name_H-M   'P 1'
#
loop_
_entity.id
_entity.type
_entity.pdbx_description
1 polymer ?
#
loop_
_entity_poly.entity_id
_entity_poly.type
_entity_poly.pdbx_seq_one_letter_code
_entity_poly.pdbx_strand_id
1 'polypeptide(L)' 'MAMRRTIETRFSELCAFFDVEQTLARGLTGLQLRMEQIVLTYNLRYFEIN' A
#
# COMPACT_ATOMS: atom_id res chain seq x y z
N MET A 1 8.16 17.33 11.37
CA MET A 1 6.69 17.36 11.17
C MET A 1 6.25 16.90 9.78
N ALA A 2 6.90 17.33 8.70
CA ALA A 2 6.51 16.94 7.33
C ALA A 2 6.55 15.41 7.08
N MET A 3 7.65 14.75 7.45
CA MET A 3 7.82 13.30 7.22
C MET A 3 6.76 12.44 7.90
N ARG A 4 6.35 12.79 9.13
CA ARG A 4 5.28 12.10 9.86
C ARG A 4 3.96 12.19 9.10
N ARG A 5 3.59 13.40 8.66
CA ARG A 5 2.37 13.61 7.86
C ARG A 5 2.43 12.82 6.55
N THR A 6 3.58 12.80 5.88
CA THR A 6 3.77 12.01 4.67
C THR A 6 3.49 10.53 4.93
N ILE A 7 4.07 9.95 5.99
CA ILE A 7 3.84 8.54 6.35
C ILE A 7 2.35 8.30 6.62
N GLU A 8 1.71 9.13 7.44
CA GLU A 8 0.28 9.03 7.78
C GLU A 8 -0.61 9.11 6.52
N THR A 9 -0.32 10.02 5.58
CA THR A 9 -1.03 10.12 4.31
C THR A 9 -0.88 8.84 3.49
N ARG A 10 0.35 8.32 3.33
CA ARG A 10 0.59 7.10 2.54
C ARG A 10 -0.15 5.90 3.12
N PHE A 11 -0.13 5.73 4.44
CA PHE A 11 -0.89 4.66 5.10
C PHE A 11 -2.40 4.83 4.90
N SER A 12 -2.91 6.06 5.00
CA SER A 12 -4.33 6.33 4.76
C SER A 12 -4.76 5.98 3.33
N GLU A 13 -3.93 6.30 2.33
CA GLU A 13 -4.16 5.92 0.93
C GLU A 13 -4.11 4.41 0.73
N LEU A 14 -3.14 3.73 1.33
CA LEU A 14 -3.03 2.29 1.27
C LEU A 14 -4.26 1.59 1.87
N CYS A 15 -4.77 2.05 3.02
CA CYS A 15 -6.00 1.53 3.60
C CYS A 15 -7.21 1.81 2.68
N ALA A 16 -7.34 3.04 2.17
CA ALA A 16 -8.51 3.44 1.37
C ALA A 16 -8.59 2.75 0.00
N PHE A 17 -7.46 2.52 -0.67
CA PHE A 17 -7.44 1.98 -2.04
C PHE A 17 -7.13 0.49 -2.13
N PHE A 18 -6.43 -0.07 -1.14
CA PHE A 18 -5.93 -1.44 -1.20
C PHE A 18 -6.35 -2.32 -0.03
N ASP A 19 -7.11 -1.78 0.93
CA ASP A 19 -7.63 -2.51 2.09
C ASP A 19 -6.53 -3.30 2.83
N VAL A 20 -5.36 -2.67 3.01
CA VAL A 20 -4.16 -3.34 3.55
C VAL A 20 -4.40 -3.95 4.93
N GLU A 21 -5.30 -3.36 5.73
CA GLU A 21 -5.65 -3.81 7.08
C GLU A 21 -6.42 -5.15 7.08
N GLN A 22 -7.17 -5.44 6.02
CA GLN A 22 -7.97 -6.67 5.89
C GLN A 22 -7.51 -7.55 4.73
N THR A 23 -6.21 -7.51 4.41
CA THR A 23 -5.64 -8.29 3.32
C THR A 23 -5.80 -9.80 3.56
N LEU A 24 -6.72 -10.42 2.82
CA LEU A 24 -6.91 -11.87 2.83
C LEU A 24 -5.80 -12.56 2.02
N ALA A 25 -4.99 -13.37 2.70
CA ALA A 25 -3.97 -14.18 2.05
C ALA A 25 -3.84 -15.57 2.67
N ARG A 26 -3.48 -16.56 1.84
CA ARG A 26 -3.26 -17.94 2.28
C ARG A 26 -1.83 -18.09 2.79
N GLY A 27 -1.67 -17.89 4.10
CA GLY A 27 -0.37 -18.02 4.79
C GLY A 27 0.57 -16.83 4.59
N LEU A 28 1.71 -16.88 5.28
CA LEU A 28 2.65 -15.76 5.35
C LEU A 28 3.23 -15.37 4.00
N THR A 29 3.65 -16.35 3.19
CA THR A 29 4.20 -16.09 1.85
C THR A 29 3.18 -15.43 0.93
N GLY A 30 1.91 -15.84 1.00
CA GLY A 30 0.84 -15.21 0.24
C GLY A 30 0.58 -13.78 0.70
N LEU A 31 0.64 -13.53 2.02
CA LEU A 31 0.47 -12.18 2.58
C LEU A 31 1.61 -11.28 2.14
N GLN A 32 2.85 -11.77 2.18
CA GLN A 32 4.02 -11.03 1.72
C GLN A 32 3.91 -10.67 0.24
N LEU A 33 3.60 -11.64 -0.63
CA LEU A 33 3.41 -11.39 -2.06
C LEU A 33 2.31 -10.35 -2.32
N ARG A 34 1.20 -10.43 -1.57
CA ARG A 34 0.10 -9.49 -1.71
C ARG A 34 0.48 -8.07 -1.30
N MET A 35 1.25 -7.92 -0.22
CA MET A 35 1.79 -6.63 0.21
C MET A 35 2.76 -6.04 -0.83
N GLU A 36 3.65 -6.85 -1.39
CA GLU A 36 4.57 -6.43 -2.45
C GLU A 36 3.81 -5.93 -3.69
N GLN A 37 2.75 -6.63 -4.10
CA GLN A 37 1.88 -6.20 -5.21
C GLN A 37 1.16 -4.88 -4.94
N ILE A 38 0.67 -4.67 -3.70
CA ILE A 38 0.01 -3.43 -3.30
C ILE A 38 1.00 -2.26 -3.36
N VAL A 39 2.19 -2.42 -2.78
CA VAL A 39 3.23 -1.39 -2.80
C VAL A 39 3.66 -1.07 -4.23
N LEU A 40 3.82 -2.07 -5.10
CA LEU A 40 4.14 -1.85 -6.50
C LEU A 40 3.04 -1.04 -7.20
N THR A 41 1.78 -1.44 -7.05
CA THR A 41 0.64 -0.75 -7.67
C THR A 41 0.51 0.69 -7.17
N TYR A 42 0.71 0.91 -5.87
CA TYR A 42 0.73 2.25 -5.28
C TYR A 42 1.78 3.15 -5.93
N ASN A 43 3.02 2.65 -6.09
CA ASN A 43 4.09 3.43 -6.72
C ASN A 43 3.82 3.69 -8.21
N LEU A 44 3.31 2.71 -8.95
CA LEU A 44 2.97 2.86 -10.37
C LEU A 44 1.88 3.92 -10.61
N ARG A 45 0.96 4.12 -9.66
CA ARG A 45 -0.05 5.18 -9.73
C ARG A 45 0.55 6.58 -9.80
N TYR A 46 1.73 6.79 -9.21
CA TYR A 46 2.47 8.06 -9.34
C TYR A 46 3.24 8.18 -10.65
N PHE A 47 3.44 7.08 -11.38
CA PHE A 47 4.05 7.09 -12.72
C PHE A 47 3.03 7.39 -13.82
N GLU A 48 1.78 6.94 -13.70
CA GLU A 48 0.72 7.21 -14.69
C GLU A 48 0.14 8.63 -14.59
N ILE A 49 0.41 9.36 -13.49
CA ILE A 49 0.00 10.75 -13.28
C ILE A 49 1.26 11.63 -13.34
N ASN A 50 1.85 11.76 -14.53
CA ASN A 50 2.78 12.84 -14.89
C ASN A 50 2.55 13.26 -16.34
#